data_AF-A0A920GPN5-F1
#
_entry.id   AF-A0A920GPN5-F1
#
_cell.length_a   1.000
_cell.length_b   1.000
_cell.length_c   1.000
_cell.angle_alpha   90.00
_cell.angle_beta   90.00
_cell.angle_gamma   90.00
#
_symmetry.space_group_name_H-M   'P 1'
#
loop_
_entity.id
_entity.type
_entity.pdbx_description
1 polymer ?
#
loop_
_entity_poly.entity_id
_entity_poly.type
_entity_poly.pdbx_seq_one_letter_code
_entity_poly.pdbx_strand_id
1 'polypeptide(L)'
;MRIAASCAAMNRVAEIRRTKISGRMDNHERRVGDNWIVTLQNKKYELKIVADQLGSTVQFINGDKIRVEGRWTPGDQLAKMLVDETRLTMKVGKITGGFRIRNRGADLKVLVRSKINLN
;
A
#
# COMPACT_ATOMS: atom_id res chain seq x y z
N MET A 1 -6.55 -0.38 11.02
CA MET A 1 -5.99 -1.41 10.10
C MET A 1 -6.41 -1.18 8.65
N ARG A 2 -7.68 -0.86 8.34
CA ARG A 2 -8.16 -0.56 6.97
C ARG A 2 -7.29 0.45 6.20
N ILE A 3 -6.98 1.61 6.80
CA ILE A 3 -6.07 2.61 6.18
C ILE A 3 -4.67 2.03 5.92
N ALA A 4 -4.13 1.23 6.86
CA ALA A 4 -2.82 0.59 6.70
C ALA A 4 -2.83 -0.38 5.50
N ALA A 5 -3.85 -1.25 5.44
CA ALA A 5 -4.01 -2.20 4.35
C ALA A 5 -4.16 -1.50 2.99
N SER A 6 -5.00 -0.47 2.91
CA SER A 6 -5.16 0.30 1.68
C SER A 6 -3.88 0.99 1.25
N CYS A 7 -3.15 1.62 2.18
CA CYS A 7 -1.87 2.27 1.86
C CYS A 7 -0.80 1.26 1.41
N ALA A 8 -0.79 0.05 1.97
CA ALA A 8 0.10 -1.01 1.53
C ALA A 8 -0.22 -1.45 0.08
N ALA A 9 -1.49 -1.71 -0.22
CA ALA A 9 -1.94 -2.06 -1.55
C ALA A 9 -1.61 -0.95 -2.58
N MET A 10 -1.89 0.31 -2.24
CA MET A 10 -1.55 1.47 -3.07
C MET A 10 -0.03 1.58 -3.30
N ASN A 11 0.79 1.36 -2.27
CA ASN A 11 2.25 1.38 -2.41
C ASN A 11 2.74 0.30 -3.39
N ARG A 12 2.19 -0.92 -3.30
CA ARG A 12 2.53 -2.00 -4.24
C ARG A 12 2.18 -1.63 -5.68
N VAL A 13 0.99 -1.08 -5.93
CA VAL A 13 0.59 -0.57 -7.26
C VAL A 13 1.59 0.48 -7.74
N ALA A 14 2.00 1.41 -6.87
CA ALA A 14 2.96 2.44 -7.20
C ALA A 14 4.37 1.90 -7.51
N GLU A 15 4.84 0.89 -6.77
CA GLU A 15 6.12 0.21 -7.05
C GLU A 15 6.07 -0.58 -8.35
N ILE A 16 4.99 -1.32 -8.64
CA ILE A 16 4.82 -2.04 -9.92
C ILE A 16 4.83 -1.06 -11.08
N ARG A 17 4.16 0.09 -10.97
CA ARG A 17 4.27 1.14 -12.00
C ARG A 17 5.72 1.61 -12.17
N ARG A 18 6.45 1.77 -11.07
CA ARG A 18 7.88 2.11 -11.11
C ARG A 18 8.74 1.02 -11.72
N THR A 19 8.31 -0.24 -11.87
CA THR A 19 9.12 -1.25 -12.56
C THR A 19 9.07 -1.13 -14.08
N LYS A 20 8.04 -0.47 -14.63
CA LYS A 20 7.71 -0.45 -16.07
C LYS A 20 8.15 0.82 -16.83
N ILE A 21 9.07 1.62 -16.26
CA ILE A 21 9.55 2.85 -16.91
C ILE A 21 10.60 2.48 -17.97
N SER A 22 10.50 3.07 -19.17
CA SER A 22 11.41 2.84 -20.30
C SER A 22 12.86 3.28 -20.02
N GLY A 23 13.82 2.79 -20.83
CA GLY A 23 15.23 3.16 -20.75
C GLY A 23 16.05 2.42 -19.67
N ARG A 24 15.68 1.18 -19.36
CA ARG A 24 16.37 0.35 -18.36
C ARG A 24 17.35 -0.61 -19.01
N MET A 25 18.39 -0.98 -18.26
CA MET A 25 19.33 -2.02 -18.65
C MET A 25 18.61 -3.37 -18.55
N ASP A 26 18.44 -4.06 -19.68
CA ASP A 26 17.53 -5.20 -19.88
C ASP A 26 17.85 -6.50 -19.10
N ASN A 27 18.71 -6.47 -18.07
CA ASN A 27 19.14 -7.70 -17.37
C ASN A 27 19.06 -7.69 -15.83
N HIS A 28 18.44 -6.66 -15.23
CA HIS A 28 18.20 -6.60 -13.77
C HIS A 28 16.82 -6.01 -13.45
N GLU A 29 15.74 -6.73 -13.76
CA GLU A 29 14.40 -6.28 -13.40
C GLU A 29 14.21 -6.27 -11.87
N ARG A 30 13.96 -5.07 -11.33
CA ARG A 30 13.64 -4.89 -9.91
C ARG A 30 12.31 -5.58 -9.60
N ARG A 31 12.35 -6.69 -8.86
CA ARG A 31 11.16 -7.37 -8.33
C ARG A 31 10.56 -6.58 -7.16
N VAL A 32 9.24 -6.36 -7.20
CA VAL A 32 8.50 -5.74 -6.08
C VAL A 32 8.25 -6.79 -5.01
N GLY A 33 8.74 -6.56 -3.79
CA GLY A 33 8.53 -7.46 -2.66
C GLY A 33 7.08 -7.49 -2.16
N ASP A 34 6.75 -8.53 -1.41
CA ASP A 34 5.41 -8.74 -0.86
C ASP A 34 5.30 -8.34 0.62
N ASN A 35 6.43 -8.24 1.34
CA ASN A 35 6.48 -7.95 2.77
C ASN A 35 6.71 -6.46 3.04
N TRP A 36 5.84 -5.88 3.86
CA TRP A 36 5.85 -4.46 4.15
C TRP A 36 5.63 -4.19 5.63
N ILE A 37 6.12 -3.03 6.07
CA ILE A 37 5.82 -2.46 7.37
C ILE A 37 5.13 -1.12 7.13
N VAL A 38 3.88 -1.01 7.58
CA VAL A 38 3.12 0.24 7.54
C VAL A 38 3.14 0.88 8.92
N THR A 39 3.55 2.13 9.02
CA THR A 39 3.56 2.89 10.28
C THR A 39 2.59 4.07 10.18
N LEU A 40 1.64 4.15 11.11
CA LEU A 40 0.74 5.30 11.27
C LEU A 40 0.32 5.42 12.74
N GLN A 41 0.08 6.65 13.22
CA GLN A 41 -0.26 6.91 14.63
C GLN A 41 0.67 6.19 15.62
N ASN A 42 1.98 6.22 15.37
CA ASN A 42 3.02 5.53 16.15
C ASN A 42 2.87 4.00 16.27
N LYS A 43 1.93 3.38 15.54
CA LYS A 43 1.75 1.93 15.48
C LYS A 43 2.36 1.36 14.21
N LYS A 44 3.07 0.24 14.35
CA LYS A 44 3.63 -0.53 13.24
C LYS A 44 2.69 -1.70 12.91
N TYR A 45 2.49 -1.91 11.63
CA TYR A 45 1.74 -3.02 11.07
C TYR A 45 2.63 -3.77 10.10
N GLU A 46 3.13 -4.93 10.53
CA GLU A 46 3.83 -5.85 9.64
C GLU A 46 2.81 -6.69 8.88
N LEU A 47 2.99 -6.76 7.56
CA LEU A 47 2.04 -7.41 6.67
C LEU A 47 2.71 -7.96 5.42
N LYS A 48 2.04 -8.93 4.80
CA LYS A 48 2.31 -9.44 3.47
C LYS A 48 1.13 -9.14 2.55
N ILE A 49 1.41 -8.79 1.30
CA ILE A 49 0.38 -8.61 0.27
C ILE A 49 0.35 -9.82 -0.64
N VAL A 50 -0.84 -10.40 -0.81
CA VAL A 50 -1.13 -11.39 -1.84
C VAL A 50 -2.11 -10.75 -2.82
N ALA A 51 -1.67 -10.48 -4.04
CA ALA A 51 -2.46 -9.77 -5.05
C ALA A 51 -3.06 -10.72 -6.08
N ASP A 52 -4.24 -10.37 -6.60
CA ASP A 52 -4.89 -11.03 -7.73
C ASP A 52 -5.40 -9.98 -8.72
N GLN A 53 -6.14 -10.41 -9.76
CA GLN A 53 -6.63 -9.52 -10.81
C GLN A 53 -7.66 -8.49 -10.32
N LEU A 54 -8.36 -8.76 -9.21
CA LEU A 54 -9.45 -7.92 -8.70
C LEU A 54 -8.99 -6.99 -7.57
N GLY A 55 -7.86 -7.30 -6.92
CA GLY A 55 -7.34 -6.48 -5.85
C GLY A 55 -6.19 -7.12 -5.09
N SER A 56 -6.21 -6.98 -3.77
CA SER A 56 -5.16 -7.49 -2.91
C SER A 56 -5.71 -7.93 -1.55
N THR A 57 -5.28 -9.09 -1.10
CA THR A 57 -5.48 -9.57 0.27
C THR A 57 -4.24 -9.22 1.09
N VAL A 58 -4.44 -8.36 2.09
CA VAL A 58 -3.41 -7.92 3.03
C VAL A 58 -3.45 -8.81 4.26
N GLN A 59 -2.37 -9.55 4.50
CA GLN A 59 -2.23 -10.49 5.61
C GLN A 59 -1.30 -9.88 6.66
N PHE A 60 -1.83 -9.55 7.82
CA PHE A 60 -1.06 -9.01 8.94
C PHE A 60 -0.38 -10.14 9.72
N ILE A 61 0.73 -9.85 10.39
CA ILE A 61 1.49 -10.88 11.12
C ILE A 61 0.73 -11.46 12.33
N ASN A 62 -0.26 -10.74 12.84
CA ASN A 62 -1.14 -11.23 13.90
C ASN A 62 -2.22 -12.21 13.40
N GLY A 63 -2.23 -12.52 12.10
CA GLY A 63 -3.19 -13.45 11.48
C GLY A 63 -4.36 -12.78 10.78
N ASP A 64 -4.63 -11.49 11.04
CA ASP A 64 -5.73 -10.77 10.41
C ASP A 64 -5.54 -10.67 8.90
N LYS A 65 -6.64 -10.82 8.15
CA LYS A 65 -6.66 -10.68 6.69
C LYS A 65 -7.68 -9.63 6.31
N ILE A 66 -7.28 -8.70 5.45
CA ILE A 66 -8.15 -7.64 4.93
C ILE A 66 -8.09 -7.68 3.40
N ARG A 67 -9.25 -7.82 2.76
CA ARG A 67 -9.42 -7.67 1.32
C ARG A 67 -9.48 -6.18 0.96
N VAL A 68 -8.66 -5.77 0.00
CA VAL A 68 -8.61 -4.40 -0.51
C VAL A 68 -8.80 -4.40 -2.02
N GLU A 69 -9.78 -3.65 -2.48
CA GLU A 69 -10.07 -3.46 -3.91
C GLU A 69 -10.20 -1.96 -4.20
N GLY A 70 -9.83 -1.56 -5.41
CA GLY A 70 -9.93 -0.17 -5.82
C GLY A 70 -9.14 0.11 -7.09
N ARG A 71 -9.47 1.22 -7.74
CA ARG A 71 -8.85 1.66 -9.01
C ARG A 71 -7.87 2.81 -8.83
N TRP A 72 -7.46 3.10 -7.60
CA TRP A 72 -6.51 4.19 -7.34
C TRP A 72 -5.20 3.94 -8.06
N THR A 73 -4.68 4.98 -8.71
CA THR A 73 -3.37 4.96 -9.38
C THR A 73 -2.49 6.12 -8.89
N PRO A 74 -1.15 6.00 -9.01
CA PRO A 74 -0.25 7.07 -8.61
C PRO A 74 -0.56 8.39 -9.34
N GLY A 75 -0.90 9.43 -8.56
CA GLY A 75 -1.33 10.74 -9.06
C GLY A 75 -2.73 11.11 -8.57
N ASP A 76 -3.59 10.11 -8.34
CA ASP A 76 -4.95 10.33 -7.86
C ASP A 76 -4.94 10.88 -6.43
N GLN A 77 -5.58 12.02 -6.22
CA GLN A 77 -5.70 12.66 -4.91
C GLN A 77 -6.83 12.09 -4.04
N LEU A 78 -7.69 11.23 -4.62
CA LEU A 78 -8.81 10.61 -3.93
C LEU A 78 -8.79 9.09 -4.20
N ALA A 79 -8.57 8.30 -3.15
CA ALA A 79 -8.68 6.85 -3.22
C ALA A 79 -10.07 6.42 -2.75
N LYS A 80 -10.86 5.82 -3.65
CA LYS A 80 -12.11 5.14 -3.32
C LYS A 80 -11.83 3.64 -3.30
N MET A 81 -11.74 3.07 -2.11
CA MET A 81 -11.41 1.67 -1.89
C MET A 81 -12.63 0.91 -1.34
N LEU A 82 -12.71 -0.37 -1.64
CA LEU A 82 -13.55 -1.34 -0.95
C LEU A 82 -12.63 -2.15 -0.03
N VAL A 83 -12.93 -2.18 1.26
CA VAL A 83 -12.09 -2.84 2.28
C VAL A 83 -12.99 -3.74 3.12
N ASP A 84 -12.84 -5.05 2.96
CA ASP A 84 -13.77 -6.08 3.46
C ASP A 84 -15.23 -5.66 3.21
N GLU A 85 -15.56 -5.45 1.93
CA GLU A 85 -16.89 -5.01 1.44
C GLU A 85 -17.37 -3.64 1.95
N THR A 86 -16.59 -2.99 2.80
CA THR A 86 -16.92 -1.68 3.36
C THR A 86 -16.18 -0.58 2.61
N ARG A 87 -16.93 0.41 2.10
CA ARG A 87 -16.34 1.56 1.40
C ARG A 87 -15.39 2.35 2.31
N LEU A 88 -14.24 2.75 1.77
CA LEU A 88 -13.26 3.62 2.40
C LEU A 88 -12.79 4.66 1.38
N THR A 89 -13.17 5.92 1.61
CA THR A 89 -12.71 7.05 0.80
C THR A 89 -11.63 7.82 1.53
N MET A 90 -10.48 8.03 0.90
CA MET A 90 -9.34 8.72 1.48
C MET A 90 -8.85 9.82 0.55
N LYS A 91 -8.58 11.02 1.09
CA LYS A 91 -7.73 11.99 0.37
C LYS A 91 -6.28 11.57 0.53
N VAL A 92 -5.54 11.55 -0.57
CA VAL A 92 -4.18 11.02 -0.66
C VAL A 92 -3.24 12.12 -1.11
N GLY A 93 -2.20 12.38 -0.31
CA GLY A 93 -1.04 13.18 -0.69
C GLY A 93 0.21 12.31 -0.66
N LYS A 94 1.11 12.45 -1.63
CA LYS A 94 2.41 11.76 -1.60
C LYS A 94 3.31 12.41 -0.56
N ILE A 95 4.07 11.59 0.17
CA ILE A 95 5.18 12.04 1.02
C ILE A 95 6.38 11.11 0.79
N THR A 96 7.55 11.51 1.26
CA THR A 96 8.71 10.62 1.29
C THR A 96 8.40 9.38 2.13
N GLY A 97 8.55 8.21 1.51
CA GLY A 97 8.34 6.92 2.16
C GLY A 97 6.87 6.56 2.44
N GLY A 98 5.88 7.20 1.81
CA GLY A 98 4.48 6.79 1.94
C GLY A 98 3.46 7.85 1.50
N PHE A 99 2.40 8.00 2.30
CA PHE A 99 1.26 8.87 2.01
C PHE A 99 0.85 9.73 3.20
N ARG A 100 0.40 10.95 2.94
CA ARG A 100 -0.44 11.72 3.85
C ARG A 100 -1.89 11.40 3.53
N ILE A 101 -2.60 10.82 4.49
CA ILE A 101 -3.97 10.35 4.34
C ILE A 101 -4.90 11.22 5.15
N ARG A 102 -5.98 11.71 4.53
CA ARG A 102 -7.09 12.32 5.27
C ARG A 102 -8.37 11.53 5.10
N ASN A 103 -9.04 11.24 6.22
CA ASN A 103 -10.27 10.47 6.28
C ASN A 103 -11.06 10.85 7.54
N ARG A 104 -12.36 11.17 7.40
CA ARG A 104 -13.26 11.47 8.53
C ARG A 104 -12.67 12.43 9.57
N GLY A 105 -12.08 13.54 9.11
CA GLY A 105 -11.45 14.57 9.96
C GLY A 105 -10.03 14.25 10.43
N ALA A 106 -9.56 13.00 10.34
CA ALA A 106 -8.18 12.64 10.64
C ALA A 106 -7.22 13.09 9.52
N ASP A 107 -6.00 13.46 9.89
CA ASP A 107 -4.86 13.72 9.00
C ASP A 107 -3.66 12.90 9.48
N LEU A 108 -3.29 11.89 8.72
CA LEU A 108 -2.37 10.84 9.12
C LEU A 108 -1.17 10.79 8.19
N LYS A 109 0.03 10.83 8.77
CA LYS A 109 1.25 10.41 8.09
C LYS A 109 1.32 8.89 8.11
N VAL A 110 1.25 8.26 6.94
CA VAL A 110 1.32 6.80 6.77
C VAL A 110 2.61 6.47 6.02
N LEU A 111 3.56 5.86 6.70
CA LEU A 111 4.82 5.42 6.10
C LEU A 111 4.72 3.95 5.70
N VAL A 112 5.21 3.60 4.52
CA VAL A 112 5.21 2.23 3.98
C VAL A 112 6.64 1.87 3.59
N ARG A 113 7.20 0.86 4.24
CA ARG A 113 8.60 0.43 4.06
C ARG A 113 8.65 -1.04 3.69
N SER A 114 9.59 -1.44 2.83
CA SER A 114 9.90 -2.85 2.61
C SER A 114 10.50 -3.44 3.89
N LYS A 115 10.11 -4.66 4.24
CA LYS A 115 10.81 -5.40 5.30
C LYS A 115 12.18 -5.82 4.77
N ILE A 116 13.26 -5.42 5.44
CA ILE A 116 14.58 -5.99 5.19
C ILE A 116 14.59 -7.34 5.92
N ASN A 117 14.78 -8.43 5.19
CA ASN A 117 15.10 -9.71 5.80
C ASN A 117 16.54 -9.58 6.31
N LEU A 118 16.70 -9.39 7.61
CA LEU A 118 17.99 -9.66 8.26
C LEU A 118 18.05 -11.19 8.37
N ASN A 119 18.88 -11.79 7.51
CA ASN A 119 19.26 -13.20 7.62
C ASN A 119 20.12 -13.41 8.87
#